data_AF-G7M515-F1
#
_entry.id   AF-G7M515-F1
#
_cell.length_a   1.000
_cell.length_b   1.000
_cell.length_c   1.000
_cell.angle_alpha   90.00
_cell.angle_beta   90.00
_cell.angle_gamma   90.00
#
_symmetry.space_group_name_H-M   'P 1'
#
loop_
_entity.id
_entity.type
_entity.pdbx_description
1 polymer ?
#
loop_
_entity_poly.entity_id
_entity_poly.type
_entity_poly.pdbx_seq_one_letter_code
_entity_poly.pdbx_strand_id
1 'polypeptide(L)'
;MDEQKAIISYWGVDLEDKIISKESGTLAVILPGIGYTVDRPLLDYSKKLALELGYDVLQIEYGFQVARKILDRENEFKYVKEESIEIFKNALENDYKKIVFISKSIGTIVHTILCNEAKECEIKNIYLTPVNETLKVGIKENSLVVSGTSDPLINKETIEIIRKIKGVNLMKIKNGDHSLNIKGSVLESIEVLNKVIRAEKDYLEGTTCP
;
A
#
# COMPACT_ATOMS: atom_id res chain seq x y z
N MET A 1 3.46 -30.32 5.17
CA MET A 1 2.36 -29.58 5.81
C MET A 1 3.04 -28.79 6.88
N ASP A 2 3.66 -27.68 6.50
CA ASP A 2 4.34 -26.82 7.47
C ASP A 2 3.24 -26.07 8.23
N GLU A 3 3.26 -26.18 9.55
CA GLU A 3 2.38 -25.40 10.43
C GLU A 3 2.70 -23.92 10.20
N GLN A 4 1.79 -23.23 9.52
CA GLN A 4 1.85 -21.79 9.37
C GLN A 4 1.89 -21.18 10.78
N LYS A 5 2.99 -20.49 11.10
CA LYS A 5 3.23 -19.98 12.44
C LYS A 5 2.26 -18.83 12.68
N ALA A 6 1.21 -19.09 13.46
CA ALA A 6 0.20 -18.07 13.76
C ALA A 6 0.84 -16.88 14.48
N ILE A 7 0.74 -15.69 13.89
CA ILE A 7 1.19 -14.44 14.50
C ILE A 7 0.04 -13.92 15.36
N ILE A 8 0.22 -13.89 16.68
CA ILE A 8 -0.76 -13.28 17.59
C ILE A 8 -0.45 -11.80 17.71
N SER A 9 -1.36 -10.95 17.25
CA SER A 9 -1.21 -9.50 17.38
C SER A 9 -1.25 -9.02 18.83
N TYR A 10 -0.76 -7.81 19.06
CA TYR A 10 -0.91 -7.05 20.32
C TYR A 10 -2.36 -6.96 20.79
N TRP A 11 -3.34 -6.97 19.86
CA TRP A 11 -4.77 -6.94 20.18
C TRP A 11 -5.38 -8.32 20.45
N GLY A 12 -4.56 -9.38 20.54
CA GLY A 12 -4.98 -10.73 20.91
C GLY A 12 -5.78 -11.46 19.82
N VAL A 13 -5.59 -11.07 18.55
CA VAL A 13 -6.17 -11.73 17.39
C VAL A 13 -5.09 -12.32 16.50
N ASP A 14 -5.43 -13.45 15.87
CA ASP A 14 -4.57 -14.13 14.91
C ASP A 14 -4.46 -13.29 13.63
N LEU A 15 -3.22 -13.06 13.19
CA LEU A 15 -2.90 -12.49 11.90
C LEU A 15 -2.52 -13.65 10.97
N GLU A 16 -3.42 -13.95 10.04
CA GLU A 16 -3.19 -14.97 9.02
C GLU A 16 -2.32 -14.39 7.89
N ASP A 17 -1.38 -15.20 7.41
CA ASP A 17 -0.64 -14.92 6.18
C ASP A 17 -1.58 -15.10 4.96
N LYS A 18 -2.24 -14.01 4.56
CA LYS A 18 -3.19 -14.01 3.43
C LYS A 18 -2.47 -13.84 2.09
N ILE A 19 -1.75 -14.89 1.69
CA ILE A 19 -1.10 -14.98 0.38
C ILE A 19 -2.04 -15.68 -0.62
N ILE A 20 -2.26 -15.03 -1.75
CA ILE A 20 -2.89 -15.63 -2.94
C ILE A 20 -1.77 -15.90 -3.95
N SER A 21 -1.42 -17.17 -4.16
CA SER A 21 -0.33 -17.52 -5.06
C SER A 21 -0.78 -17.70 -6.52
N LYS A 22 0.08 -17.26 -7.43
CA LYS A 22 0.09 -17.48 -8.88
C LYS A 22 1.32 -18.27 -9.33
N GLU A 23 2.07 -18.85 -8.38
CA GLU A 23 3.37 -19.50 -8.61
C GLU A 23 4.38 -18.54 -9.27
N SER A 24 4.36 -17.28 -8.84
CA SER A 24 5.12 -16.19 -9.44
C SER A 24 6.41 -15.89 -8.69
N GLY A 25 7.46 -15.48 -9.41
CA GLY A 25 8.66 -14.88 -8.81
C GLY A 25 8.45 -13.43 -8.35
N THR A 26 7.23 -12.88 -8.48
CA THR A 26 6.86 -11.52 -8.09
C THR A 26 5.76 -11.52 -7.03
N LEU A 27 5.99 -10.81 -5.92
CA LEU A 27 5.01 -10.62 -4.85
C LEU A 27 4.48 -9.18 -4.83
N ALA A 28 3.17 -9.00 -4.89
CA ALA A 28 2.53 -7.73 -4.57
C ALA A 28 2.08 -7.72 -3.10
N VAL A 29 2.48 -6.70 -2.35
CA VAL A 29 2.16 -6.51 -0.93
C VAL A 29 1.15 -5.37 -0.81
N ILE A 30 -0.04 -5.69 -0.34
CA ILE A 30 -1.16 -4.75 -0.20
C ILE A 30 -1.24 -4.27 1.25
N LEU A 31 -1.07 -2.97 1.44
CA LEU A 31 -0.99 -2.33 2.77
C LEU A 31 -2.15 -1.33 2.98
N PRO A 32 -3.08 -1.62 3.91
CA PRO A 32 -4.27 -0.81 4.14
C PRO A 32 -3.99 0.50 4.88
N GLY A 33 -5.01 1.35 4.96
CA GLY A 33 -5.02 2.54 5.81
C GLY A 33 -5.97 2.36 7.00
N ILE A 34 -5.96 3.30 7.95
CA ILE A 34 -6.93 3.29 9.07
C ILE A 34 -8.35 3.38 8.51
N GLY A 35 -9.18 2.39 8.82
CA GLY A 35 -10.56 2.32 8.34
C GLY A 35 -10.72 2.02 6.84
N TYR A 36 -9.62 1.79 6.12
CA TYR A 36 -9.61 1.44 4.69
C TYR A 36 -8.93 0.08 4.50
N THR A 37 -9.71 -0.99 4.63
CA THR A 37 -9.28 -2.38 4.51
C THR A 37 -8.84 -2.73 3.08
N VAL A 38 -8.18 -3.87 2.93
CA VAL A 38 -7.72 -4.40 1.62
C VAL A 38 -8.87 -4.70 0.64
N ASP A 39 -10.10 -4.81 1.14
CA ASP A 39 -11.31 -5.05 0.32
C ASP A 39 -12.02 -3.77 -0.12
N ARG A 40 -11.46 -2.60 0.18
CA ARG A 40 -12.01 -1.32 -0.30
C ARG A 40 -11.56 -1.05 -1.74
N PRO A 41 -12.37 -0.34 -2.55
CA PRO A 41 -12.24 -0.34 -4.01
C PRO A 41 -10.83 -0.08 -4.56
N LEU A 42 -10.10 0.92 -4.06
CA LEU A 42 -8.74 1.18 -4.56
C LEU A 42 -7.85 -0.05 -4.39
N LEU A 43 -7.73 -0.58 -3.18
CA LEU A 43 -6.85 -1.71 -2.87
C LEU A 43 -7.39 -3.03 -3.43
N ASP A 44 -8.70 -3.23 -3.46
CA ASP A 44 -9.30 -4.44 -4.03
C ASP A 44 -9.02 -4.53 -5.53
N TYR A 45 -9.16 -3.43 -6.27
CA TYR A 45 -8.82 -3.41 -7.69
C TYR A 45 -7.30 -3.42 -7.94
N SER A 46 -6.47 -2.81 -7.09
CA SER A 46 -5.00 -2.95 -7.18
C SER A 46 -4.57 -4.41 -6.98
N LYS A 47 -5.14 -5.11 -5.99
CA LYS A 47 -4.95 -6.55 -5.75
C LYS A 47 -5.35 -7.36 -6.97
N LYS A 48 -6.53 -7.10 -7.54
CA LYS A 48 -7.03 -7.80 -8.73
C LYS A 48 -6.14 -7.55 -9.94
N LEU A 49 -5.65 -6.33 -10.13
CA LEU A 49 -4.68 -6.00 -11.17
C LEU A 49 -3.37 -6.77 -10.99
N ALA A 50 -2.82 -6.84 -9.78
CA ALA A 50 -1.61 -7.63 -9.51
C ALA A 50 -1.81 -9.12 -9.86
N LEU A 51 -2.98 -9.69 -9.51
CA LEU A 51 -3.34 -11.06 -9.87
C LEU A 51 -3.55 -11.23 -11.39
N GLU A 52 -4.10 -10.23 -12.08
CA GLU A 52 -4.22 -10.20 -13.56
C GLU A 52 -2.85 -10.23 -14.23
N LEU A 53 -1.87 -9.51 -13.66
CA LEU A 53 -0.47 -9.49 -14.12
C LEU A 53 0.30 -10.77 -13.72
N GLY A 54 -0.34 -11.72 -13.03
CA GLY A 54 0.27 -12.99 -12.65
C GLY A 54 1.19 -12.90 -11.43
N TYR A 55 1.01 -11.91 -10.55
CA TYR A 55 1.78 -11.80 -9.31
C TYR A 55 1.13 -12.61 -8.19
N ASP A 56 1.94 -13.10 -7.26
CA ASP A 56 1.44 -13.50 -5.95
C ASP A 56 0.98 -12.24 -5.20
N VAL A 57 -0.01 -12.35 -4.32
CA VAL A 57 -0.50 -11.22 -3.54
C VAL A 57 -0.51 -11.54 -2.05
N LEU A 58 0.29 -10.81 -1.27
CA LEU A 58 0.21 -10.76 0.19
C LEU A 58 -0.73 -9.61 0.60
N GLN A 59 -1.76 -9.94 1.37
CA GLN A 59 -2.63 -8.96 2.00
C GLN A 59 -2.27 -8.82 3.47
N ILE A 60 -1.82 -7.64 3.88
CA ILE A 60 -1.55 -7.37 5.30
C ILE A 60 -2.80 -6.75 5.91
N GLU A 61 -3.35 -7.40 6.94
CA GLU A 61 -4.39 -6.83 7.79
C GLU A 61 -3.81 -6.52 9.16
N TYR A 62 -4.01 -5.30 9.66
CA TYR A 62 -3.48 -4.89 10.95
C TYR A 62 -4.32 -5.45 12.10
N GLY A 63 -3.68 -5.86 13.20
CA GLY A 63 -4.37 -6.48 14.35
C GLY A 63 -5.51 -5.64 14.91
N PHE A 64 -5.34 -4.32 15.01
CA PHE A 64 -6.44 -3.44 15.46
C PHE A 64 -7.65 -3.49 14.52
N GLN A 65 -7.46 -3.67 13.21
CA GLN A 65 -8.56 -3.76 12.25
C GLN A 65 -9.30 -5.08 12.41
N VAL A 66 -8.56 -6.19 12.52
CA VAL A 66 -9.13 -7.53 12.75
C VAL A 66 -9.88 -7.58 14.08
N ALA A 67 -9.28 -7.03 15.14
CA ALA A 67 -9.88 -6.93 16.47
C ALA A 67 -10.99 -5.89 16.59
N ARG A 68 -11.26 -5.12 15.52
CA ARG A 68 -12.24 -4.01 15.48
C ARG A 68 -12.01 -2.97 16.60
N LYS A 69 -10.75 -2.66 16.87
CA LYS A 69 -10.31 -1.64 17.81
C LYS A 69 -9.99 -0.32 17.09
N ILE A 70 -10.02 0.77 17.84
CA ILE A 70 -9.51 2.05 17.38
C ILE A 70 -8.02 2.07 17.72
N LEU A 71 -7.19 2.36 16.73
CA LEU A 71 -5.75 2.49 16.91
C LEU A 71 -5.41 3.78 17.67
N ASP A 72 -4.75 3.66 18.83
CA ASP A 72 -4.00 4.77 19.41
C ASP A 72 -2.69 4.93 18.63
N ARG A 73 -2.68 5.87 17.68
CA ARG A 73 -1.57 6.04 16.73
C ARG A 73 -0.26 6.41 17.43
N GLU A 74 -0.30 7.07 18.59
CA GLU A 74 0.92 7.48 19.28
C GLU A 74 1.57 6.32 20.02
N ASN A 75 0.77 5.50 20.70
CA ASN A 75 1.28 4.46 21.59
C ASN A 75 1.34 3.07 20.95
N GLU A 76 0.47 2.78 19.98
CA GLU A 76 0.27 1.42 19.46
C GLU A 76 0.77 1.22 18.03
N PHE A 77 1.07 2.28 17.27
CA PHE A 77 1.50 2.14 15.87
C PHE A 77 2.84 1.39 15.72
N LYS A 78 3.64 1.29 16.80
CA LYS A 78 4.83 0.42 16.84
C LYS A 78 4.47 -1.06 16.60
N TYR A 79 3.40 -1.55 17.21
CA TYR A 79 2.96 -2.94 17.06
C TYR A 79 2.49 -3.23 15.64
N VAL A 80 1.77 -2.29 15.01
CA VAL A 80 1.39 -2.41 13.59
C VAL A 80 2.61 -2.62 12.70
N LYS A 81 3.70 -1.88 12.95
CA LYS A 81 4.94 -2.01 12.18
C LYS A 81 5.63 -3.35 12.45
N GLU A 82 5.78 -3.72 13.72
CA GLU A 82 6.44 -4.97 14.14
C GLU A 82 5.72 -6.20 13.57
N GLU A 83 4.40 -6.27 13.74
CA GLU A 83 3.54 -7.34 13.20
C GLU A 83 3.61 -7.41 11.68
N SER A 84 3.59 -6.25 10.99
CA SER A 84 3.69 -6.22 9.53
C SER A 84 5.06 -6.70 9.03
N ILE A 85 6.14 -6.44 9.77
CA ILE A 85 7.48 -6.95 9.46
C ILE A 85 7.50 -8.47 9.61
N GLU A 86 6.88 -9.01 10.66
CA GLU A 86 6.82 -10.46 10.89
C GLU A 86 6.05 -11.18 9.78
N ILE A 87 4.83 -10.72 9.46
CA ILE A 87 4.03 -11.24 8.35
C ILE A 87 4.81 -11.18 7.03
N PHE A 88 5.47 -10.05 6.77
CA PHE A 88 6.22 -9.89 5.53
C PHE A 88 7.44 -10.82 5.46
N LYS A 89 8.16 -11.01 6.58
CA LYS A 89 9.29 -11.95 6.64
C LYS A 89 8.87 -13.40 6.39
N ASN A 90 7.75 -13.83 6.95
CA ASN A 90 7.19 -15.14 6.66
C ASN A 90 6.89 -15.29 5.16
N ALA A 91 6.32 -14.26 4.54
CA ALA A 91 6.05 -14.28 3.10
C ALA A 91 7.33 -14.39 2.25
N LEU A 92 8.42 -13.74 2.68
CA LEU A 92 9.73 -13.78 2.01
C LEU A 92 10.47 -15.12 2.12
N GLU A 93 9.97 -16.08 2.91
CA GLU A 93 10.48 -17.45 2.85
C GLU A 93 10.25 -18.08 1.46
N ASN A 94 9.28 -17.56 0.70
CA ASN A 94 9.17 -17.80 -0.74
C ASN A 94 10.20 -16.91 -1.47
N ASP A 95 11.08 -17.52 -2.26
CA ASP A 95 12.20 -16.86 -2.96
C ASP A 95 11.74 -15.90 -4.09
N TYR A 96 11.21 -14.74 -3.70
CA TYR A 96 10.72 -13.70 -4.61
C TYR A 96 11.87 -12.84 -5.15
N LYS A 97 11.93 -12.71 -6.48
CA LYS A 97 12.92 -11.85 -7.16
C LYS A 97 12.49 -10.39 -7.20
N LYS A 98 11.18 -10.15 -7.20
CA LYS A 98 10.57 -8.82 -7.33
C LYS A 98 9.44 -8.63 -6.34
N ILE A 99 9.36 -7.44 -5.78
CA ILE A 99 8.31 -7.03 -4.85
C ILE A 99 7.66 -5.74 -5.33
N VAL A 100 6.33 -5.72 -5.28
CA VAL A 100 5.51 -4.55 -5.59
C VAL A 100 4.76 -4.16 -4.33
N PHE A 101 5.07 -3.02 -3.74
CA PHE A 101 4.30 -2.50 -2.62
C PHE A 101 3.19 -1.58 -3.12
N ILE A 102 1.95 -1.85 -2.71
CA ILE A 102 0.78 -0.99 -2.97
C ILE A 102 0.16 -0.63 -1.63
N SER A 103 0.20 0.64 -1.28
CA SER A 103 -0.02 1.08 0.09
C SER A 103 -0.91 2.30 0.19
N LYS A 104 -1.76 2.37 1.22
CA LYS A 104 -2.73 3.45 1.40
C LYS A 104 -2.58 4.15 2.74
N SER A 105 -2.52 5.49 2.75
CA SER A 105 -2.49 6.30 3.99
C SER A 105 -1.43 5.83 4.98
N ILE A 106 -1.74 5.44 6.22
CA ILE A 106 -0.72 4.93 7.16
C ILE A 106 0.06 3.71 6.64
N GLY A 107 -0.52 2.92 5.72
CA GLY A 107 0.17 1.81 5.08
C GLY A 107 1.37 2.26 4.26
N THR A 108 1.41 3.52 3.80
CA THR A 108 2.59 4.09 3.13
C THR A 108 3.79 4.23 4.07
N ILE A 109 3.54 4.37 5.38
CA ILE A 109 4.59 4.40 6.39
C ILE A 109 5.15 2.98 6.60
N VAL A 110 4.26 2.00 6.72
CA VAL A 110 4.63 0.59 6.89
C VAL A 110 5.38 0.10 5.64
N HIS A 111 4.89 0.42 4.44
CA HIS A 111 5.53 0.15 3.17
C HIS A 111 7.02 0.53 3.18
N THR A 112 7.33 1.80 3.47
CA THR A 112 8.72 2.27 3.44
C THR A 112 9.63 1.50 4.39
N ILE A 113 9.08 1.02 5.51
CA ILE A 113 9.81 0.19 6.48
C ILE A 113 10.03 -1.21 5.90
N LEU A 114 9.01 -1.84 5.33
CA LEU A 114 9.11 -3.18 4.73
C LEU A 114 10.10 -3.20 3.54
N CYS A 115 10.23 -2.12 2.77
CA CYS A 115 11.27 -2.03 1.75
C CYS A 115 12.69 -2.26 2.29
N ASN A 116 12.94 -1.97 3.57
CA ASN A 116 14.26 -2.20 4.17
C ASN A 116 14.52 -3.68 4.50
N GLU A 117 13.48 -4.52 4.55
CA GLU A 117 13.60 -5.96 4.77
C GLU A 117 13.81 -6.74 3.45
N ALA A 118 13.50 -6.14 2.29
CA ALA A 118 13.57 -6.79 0.98
C ALA A 118 14.71 -6.26 0.07
N LYS A 119 15.89 -5.99 0.66
CA LYS A 119 17.01 -5.32 -0.05
C LYS A 119 17.57 -6.11 -1.23
N GLU A 120 17.35 -7.42 -1.28
CA GLU A 120 17.85 -8.30 -2.34
C GLU A 120 16.88 -8.41 -3.53
N CYS A 121 15.65 -7.90 -3.40
CA CYS A 121 14.63 -7.94 -4.44
C CYS A 121 14.64 -6.66 -5.29
N GLU A 122 14.21 -6.78 -6.55
CA GLU A 122 13.76 -5.60 -7.30
C GLU A 122 12.47 -5.06 -6.66
N ILE A 123 12.42 -3.76 -6.34
CA ILE A 123 11.23 -3.16 -5.68
C ILE A 123 10.54 -2.14 -6.59
N LYS A 124 9.22 -2.25 -6.72
CA LYS A 124 8.31 -1.22 -7.26
C LYS A 124 7.44 -0.66 -6.14
N ASN A 125 7.25 0.66 -6.13
CA ASN A 125 6.60 1.35 -5.00
C ASN A 125 5.39 2.16 -5.51
N ILE A 126 4.19 1.83 -5.01
CA ILE A 126 2.94 2.57 -5.26
C ILE A 126 2.40 3.12 -3.92
N TYR A 127 2.29 4.44 -3.84
CA TYR A 127 1.78 5.16 -2.68
C TYR A 127 0.43 5.82 -3.01
N LEU A 128 -0.63 5.36 -2.37
CA LEU A 128 -1.98 5.89 -2.51
C LEU A 128 -2.33 6.78 -1.32
N THR A 129 -2.57 8.06 -1.58
CA THR A 129 -2.93 9.07 -0.57
C THR A 129 -1.98 9.05 0.63
N PRO A 130 -0.66 9.25 0.42
CA PRO A 130 0.29 9.29 1.53
C PRO A 130 -0.08 10.43 2.49
N VAL A 131 0.21 10.22 3.77
CA VAL A 131 0.05 11.23 4.83
C VAL A 131 1.35 12.01 5.05
N ASN A 132 1.29 13.16 5.72
CA ASN A 132 2.50 13.97 6.02
C ASN A 132 3.62 13.14 6.69
N GLU A 133 3.28 12.18 7.55
CA GLU A 133 4.27 11.35 8.23
C GLU A 133 4.97 10.34 7.30
N THR A 134 4.40 10.05 6.13
CA THR A 134 5.07 9.22 5.11
C THR A 134 6.40 9.83 4.71
N LEU A 135 6.44 11.15 4.55
CA LEU A 135 7.66 11.85 4.17
C LEU A 135 8.75 11.75 5.25
N LYS A 136 8.36 11.62 6.53
CA LYS A 136 9.30 11.48 7.65
C LYS A 136 10.05 10.15 7.60
N VAL A 137 9.41 9.07 7.13
CA VAL A 137 10.07 7.77 6.94
C VAL A 137 10.71 7.63 5.55
N GLY A 138 10.32 8.50 4.62
CA GLY A 138 10.84 8.57 3.27
C GLY A 138 9.88 7.98 2.23
N ILE A 139 9.82 8.62 1.07
CA ILE A 139 9.21 8.06 -0.13
C ILE A 139 10.33 7.60 -1.04
N LYS A 140 10.24 6.37 -1.52
CA LYS A 140 11.28 5.77 -2.37
C LYS A 140 11.34 6.47 -3.73
N GLU A 141 12.53 6.54 -4.30
CA GLU A 141 12.72 7.01 -5.68
C GLU A 141 12.02 6.09 -6.68
N ASN A 142 11.79 6.58 -7.90
CA ASN A 142 11.16 5.83 -8.99
C ASN A 142 9.79 5.24 -8.62
N SER A 143 9.02 5.89 -7.73
CA SER A 143 7.71 5.43 -7.26
C SER A 143 6.55 6.08 -8.01
N LEU A 144 5.40 5.41 -8.07
CA LEU A 144 4.12 6.05 -8.37
C LEU A 144 3.51 6.58 -7.06
N VAL A 145 3.13 7.86 -7.05
CA VAL A 145 2.43 8.49 -5.92
C VAL A 145 1.13 9.10 -6.43
N VAL A 146 0.01 8.72 -5.82
CA VAL A 146 -1.33 9.24 -6.15
C VAL A 146 -1.87 10.01 -4.95
N SER A 147 -2.31 11.25 -5.15
CA SER A 147 -2.86 12.07 -4.06
C SER A 147 -4.04 12.93 -4.54
N GLY A 148 -5.04 13.10 -3.68
CA GLY A 148 -6.16 14.00 -3.91
C GLY A 148 -5.81 15.45 -3.55
N THR A 149 -6.21 16.43 -4.36
CA THR A 149 -5.95 17.85 -4.06
C THR A 149 -6.79 18.39 -2.90
N SER A 150 -7.80 17.63 -2.46
CA SER A 150 -8.67 17.94 -1.33
C SER A 150 -8.45 16.97 -0.16
N ASP A 151 -7.32 16.26 -0.14
CA ASP A 151 -6.91 15.39 0.96
C ASP A 151 -6.45 16.24 2.17
N PRO A 152 -7.12 16.17 3.33
CA PRO A 152 -6.74 16.94 4.51
C PRO A 152 -5.52 16.38 5.25
N LEU A 153 -5.09 15.13 4.96
CA LEU A 153 -4.03 14.45 5.70
C LEU A 153 -2.63 14.68 5.11
N ILE A 154 -2.55 15.41 3.99
CA ILE A 154 -1.30 15.81 3.37
C ILE A 154 -1.34 17.28 2.96
N ASN A 155 -0.32 18.03 3.35
CA ASN A 155 -0.23 19.45 3.03
C ASN A 155 0.49 19.70 1.69
N LYS A 156 0.30 20.89 1.13
CA LYS A 156 0.90 21.27 -0.16
C LYS A 156 2.42 21.22 -0.16
N GLU A 157 3.05 21.57 0.96
CA GLU A 157 4.51 21.54 1.11
C GLU A 157 5.06 20.12 0.96
N THR A 158 4.42 19.15 1.61
CA THR A 158 4.77 17.72 1.50
C THR A 158 4.63 17.25 0.06
N ILE A 159 3.56 17.62 -0.64
CA ILE A 159 3.35 17.28 -2.06
C ILE A 159 4.47 17.87 -2.95
N GLU A 160 4.88 19.12 -2.72
CA GLU A 160 5.97 19.73 -3.48
C GLU A 160 7.34 19.10 -3.21
N ILE A 161 7.56 18.58 -1.99
CA ILE A 161 8.76 17.79 -1.69
C ILE A 161 8.71 16.45 -2.43
N ILE A 162 7.58 15.74 -2.37
CA ILE A 162 7.38 14.46 -3.07
C ILE A 162 7.65 14.61 -4.57
N ARG A 163 7.14 15.68 -5.18
CA ARG A 163 7.34 15.98 -6.61
C ARG A 163 8.81 16.12 -7.00
N LYS A 164 9.70 16.48 -6.07
CA LYS A 164 11.13 16.68 -6.31
C LYS A 164 11.95 15.40 -6.08
N ILE A 165 11.36 14.35 -5.52
CA ILE A 165 12.05 13.07 -5.33
C ILE A 165 12.31 12.44 -6.70
N LYS A 166 13.55 11.98 -6.90
CA LYS A 166 14.01 11.47 -8.20
C LYS A 166 13.13 10.32 -8.70
N GLY A 167 12.68 10.44 -9.95
CA GLY A 167 11.89 9.41 -10.63
C GLY A 167 10.46 9.22 -10.11
N VAL A 168 10.00 10.03 -9.16
CA VAL A 168 8.61 9.95 -8.69
C VAL A 168 7.66 10.41 -9.79
N ASN A 169 6.71 9.54 -10.13
CA ASN A 169 5.55 9.88 -10.93
C ASN A 169 4.40 10.30 -9.98
N LEU A 170 4.17 11.61 -9.86
CA LEU A 170 3.13 12.15 -8.98
C LEU A 170 1.84 12.45 -9.77
N MET A 171 0.80 11.66 -9.53
CA MET A 171 -0.55 11.86 -10.04
C MET A 171 -1.40 12.62 -9.01
N LYS A 172 -1.88 13.82 -9.37
CA LYS A 172 -2.79 14.61 -8.53
C LYS A 172 -4.23 14.50 -9.04
N ILE A 173 -5.12 13.99 -8.20
CA ILE A 173 -6.56 13.93 -8.48
C ILE A 173 -7.21 15.23 -8.04
N LYS A 174 -7.63 16.04 -9.02
CA LYS A 174 -8.36 17.30 -8.75
C LYS A 174 -9.65 17.00 -7.97
N ASN A 175 -9.86 17.72 -6.87
CA ASN A 175 -10.98 17.58 -5.93
C ASN A 175 -11.10 16.19 -5.25
N GLY A 176 -10.12 15.30 -5.45
CA GLY A 176 -10.08 14.01 -4.77
C GLY A 176 -9.85 14.20 -3.27
N ASP A 177 -10.65 13.51 -2.46
CA ASP A 177 -10.45 13.42 -1.02
C ASP A 177 -9.36 12.38 -0.65
N HIS A 178 -9.24 12.06 0.64
CA HIS A 178 -8.28 11.06 1.15
C HIS A 178 -8.57 9.60 0.73
N SER A 179 -9.74 9.33 0.14
CA SER A 179 -10.07 8.06 -0.53
C SER A 179 -10.14 8.20 -2.04
N LEU A 180 -9.68 9.34 -2.58
CA LEU A 180 -9.76 9.75 -3.98
C LEU A 180 -11.18 9.86 -4.55
N ASN A 181 -12.20 9.94 -3.69
CA ASN A 181 -13.57 10.19 -4.14
C ASN A 181 -13.77 11.67 -4.46
N ILE A 182 -14.70 11.95 -5.37
CA ILE A 182 -15.16 13.30 -5.71
C ILE A 182 -16.47 13.57 -4.98
N LYS A 183 -16.43 14.55 -4.07
CA LYS A 183 -17.60 14.94 -3.28
C LYS A 183 -18.76 15.35 -4.20
N GLY A 184 -19.91 14.69 -4.04
CA GLY A 184 -21.13 14.98 -4.80
C GLY A 184 -21.22 14.28 -6.16
N SER A 185 -20.23 13.47 -6.56
CA SER A 185 -20.26 12.75 -7.84
C SER A 185 -19.66 11.34 -7.71
N VAL A 186 -20.55 10.34 -7.60
CA VAL A 186 -20.14 8.93 -7.52
C VAL A 186 -19.53 8.45 -8.85
N LEU A 187 -20.10 8.87 -9.98
CA LEU A 187 -19.58 8.48 -11.30
C LEU A 187 -18.18 9.03 -11.54
N GLU A 188 -17.92 10.30 -11.18
CA GLU A 188 -16.56 10.84 -11.25
C GLU A 188 -15.60 10.10 -10.30
N SER A 189 -16.07 9.65 -9.14
CA SER A 189 -15.26 8.83 -8.23
C SER A 189 -14.87 7.48 -8.85
N ILE A 190 -15.79 6.85 -9.60
CA ILE A 190 -15.52 5.61 -10.36
C ILE A 190 -14.55 5.89 -11.51
N GLU A 191 -14.69 7.02 -12.22
CA GLU A 191 -13.74 7.43 -13.25
C GLU A 191 -12.34 7.66 -12.69
N VAL A 192 -12.23 8.28 -11.50
CA VAL A 192 -10.96 8.43 -10.79
C VAL A 192 -10.38 7.07 -10.45
N LEU A 193 -11.17 6.15 -9.89
CA LEU A 193 -10.71 4.79 -9.60
C LEU A 193 -10.12 4.12 -10.86
N ASN A 194 -10.84 4.17 -11.99
CA ASN A 194 -10.33 3.65 -13.26
C ASN A 194 -9.01 4.32 -13.70
N LYS A 195 -8.89 5.65 -13.55
CA LYS A 195 -7.63 6.37 -13.87
C LYS A 195 -6.47 5.93 -12.97
N VAL A 196 -6.72 5.72 -11.68
CA VAL A 196 -5.70 5.27 -10.73
C VAL A 196 -5.23 3.85 -11.07
N ILE A 197 -6.15 2.92 -11.28
CA ILE A 197 -5.79 1.54 -11.64
C ILE A 197 -5.04 1.46 -12.97
N ARG A 198 -5.36 2.33 -13.95
CA ARG A 198 -4.57 2.46 -15.19
C ARG A 198 -3.16 2.96 -14.94
N ALA A 199 -3.00 4.01 -14.13
CA ALA A 199 -1.69 4.53 -13.77
C ALA A 199 -0.84 3.47 -13.04
N GLU A 200 -1.45 2.65 -12.17
CA GLU A 200 -0.79 1.49 -11.55
C GLU A 200 -0.34 0.48 -12.61
N LYS A 201 -1.22 0.09 -13.53
CA LYS A 201 -0.90 -0.86 -14.61
C LYS A 201 0.28 -0.38 -15.46
N ASP A 202 0.22 0.86 -15.94
CA ASP A 202 1.27 1.47 -16.76
C ASP A 202 2.62 1.47 -16.00
N TYR A 203 2.59 1.89 -14.73
CA TYR A 203 3.78 1.90 -13.89
C TYR A 203 4.39 0.51 -13.65
N LEU A 204 3.55 -0.53 -13.50
CA LEU A 204 3.99 -1.91 -13.29
C LEU A 204 4.54 -2.56 -14.56
N GLU A 205 3.93 -2.28 -15.72
CA GLU A 205 4.37 -2.76 -17.04
C GLU A 205 5.59 -1.98 -17.58
N GLY A 206 5.92 -0.83 -16.99
CA GLY A 206 7.05 0.01 -17.41
C GLY A 206 6.73 0.88 -18.62
N THR A 207 5.46 1.01 -18.97
CA THR A 207 4.95 1.94 -19.97
C THR A 207 4.76 3.31 -19.33
N THR A 208 5.25 4.37 -19.97
CA THR A 208 4.95 5.73 -19.51
C THR A 208 3.46 6.01 -19.73
N CYS A 209 2.75 6.43 -18.68
CA CYS A 209 1.39 6.95 -18.77
C CYS A 209 1.33 8.02 -19.88
N PRO A 210 0.38 7.92 -20.84
CA PRO A 210 0.25 8.88 -21.94
C PRO A 210 -0.08 10.31 -21.48
#